data_AF-A0A1I2JQD8-F1
#
_entry.id   AF-A0A1I2JQD8-F1
#
_cell.length_a   1.000
_cell.length_b   1.000
_cell.length_c   1.000
_cell.angle_alpha   90.00
_cell.angle_beta   90.00
_cell.angle_gamma   90.00
#
_symmetry.space_group_name_H-M   'P 1'
#
loop_
_entity.id
_entity.type
_entity.pdbx_description
1 polymer ?
#
loop_
_entity_poly.entity_id
_entity_poly.type
_entity_poly.pdbx_seq_one_letter_code
_entity_poly.pdbx_strand_id
1 'polypeptide(L)'
;MLRSPARFQQTAKQLVALYLRHREAADADPSIRDAVMRSWVAAEAYALATYRTACRLAKGGQIGAEASTNKIFWSELDLLMHETAMAILGARAELMAHAPDAGDVGHWLDGFLFAQAGPIYAGTNEIQRNIIAERMLGLPR
;
A
#
# COMPACT_ATOMS: atom_id res chain seq x y z
N MET A 1 -0.71 7.55 14.48
CA MET A 1 -0.90 6.59 13.37
C MET A 1 0.46 6.10 12.92
N LEU A 2 0.61 4.80 12.65
CA LEU A 2 1.94 4.17 12.45
C LEU A 2 2.60 4.50 11.10
N ARG A 3 1.83 4.88 10.07
CA ARG A 3 2.34 5.20 8.74
C ARG A 3 1.69 6.46 8.18
N SER A 4 2.52 7.42 7.75
CA SER A 4 2.07 8.66 7.13
C SER A 4 1.32 8.40 5.83
N PRO A 5 0.16 9.03 5.59
CA PRO A 5 -0.57 8.90 4.32
C PRO A 5 0.21 9.47 3.13
N ALA A 6 1.05 10.49 3.35
CA ALA A 6 1.85 11.10 2.30
C ALA A 6 2.79 10.11 1.61
N ARG A 7 3.29 9.09 2.33
CA ARG A 7 4.09 8.01 1.75
C ARG A 7 3.29 7.26 0.67
N PHE A 8 2.07 6.83 0.99
CA PHE A 8 1.24 6.06 0.06
C PHE A 8 0.79 6.91 -1.13
N GLN A 9 0.43 8.18 -0.91
CA GLN A 9 0.10 9.10 -2.01
C GLN A 9 1.31 9.33 -2.92
N GLN A 10 2.51 9.45 -2.36
CA GLN A 10 3.72 9.62 -3.15
C GLN A 10 4.06 8.36 -3.97
N THR A 11 3.99 7.17 -3.35
CA THR A 11 4.18 5.91 -4.07
C THR A 11 3.14 5.71 -5.16
N ALA A 12 1.86 6.03 -4.91
CA ALA A 12 0.81 5.96 -5.92
C ALA A 12 1.07 6.92 -7.09
N LYS A 13 1.54 8.16 -6.83
CA LYS A 13 1.96 9.11 -7.88
C LYS A 13 3.11 8.56 -8.72
N GLN A 14 4.12 7.96 -8.08
CA GLN A 14 5.24 7.33 -8.78
C GLN A 14 4.78 6.13 -9.61
N LEU A 15 3.85 5.32 -9.10
CA LEU A 15 3.28 4.19 -9.82
C LEU A 15 2.49 4.64 -11.05
N VAL A 16 1.68 5.70 -10.94
CA VAL A 16 0.98 6.29 -12.10
C VAL A 16 1.98 6.80 -13.13
N ALA A 17 3.03 7.50 -12.71
CA ALA A 17 4.09 7.98 -13.62
C ALA A 17 4.83 6.81 -14.31
N LEU A 18 5.09 5.73 -13.57
CA LEU A 18 5.68 4.50 -14.12
C LEU A 18 4.75 3.89 -15.18
N TYR A 19 3.47 3.69 -14.86
CA TYR A 19 2.48 3.16 -15.80
C TYR A 19 2.41 4.01 -17.07
N LEU A 20 2.35 5.34 -16.96
CA LEU A 20 2.28 6.23 -18.13
C LEU A 20 3.52 6.11 -19.04
N ARG A 21 4.71 5.90 -18.47
CA ARG A 21 5.94 5.69 -19.25
C ARG A 21 6.02 4.34 -19.94
N HIS A 22 5.34 3.33 -19.38
CA HIS A 22 5.31 1.96 -19.91
C HIS A 22 3.96 1.58 -20.51
N ARG A 23 3.12 2.57 -20.83
CA ARG A 23 1.70 2.37 -21.12
C ARG A 23 1.44 1.37 -22.25
N GLU A 24 2.19 1.45 -23.34
CA GLU A 24 2.02 0.53 -24.48
C GLU A 24 2.19 -0.93 -24.10
N ALA A 25 3.18 -1.24 -23.25
CA ALA A 25 3.41 -2.60 -22.76
C ALA A 25 2.44 -2.97 -21.63
N ALA A 26 2.18 -2.04 -20.71
CA ALA A 26 1.31 -2.25 -19.57
C ALA A 26 -0.16 -2.48 -19.97
N ASP A 27 -0.65 -1.79 -21.02
CA ASP A 27 -2.02 -1.93 -21.51
C ASP A 27 -2.28 -3.28 -22.23
N ALA A 28 -1.24 -4.07 -22.49
CA ALA A 28 -1.39 -5.45 -22.97
C ALA A 28 -2.06 -6.36 -21.92
N ASP A 29 -1.95 -6.02 -20.62
CA ASP A 29 -2.70 -6.62 -19.53
C ASP A 29 -3.61 -5.57 -18.87
N PRO A 30 -4.93 -5.58 -19.14
CA PRO A 30 -5.87 -4.63 -18.55
C PRO A 30 -5.89 -4.62 -17.01
N SER A 31 -5.47 -5.72 -16.36
CA SER A 31 -5.44 -5.81 -14.91
C SER A 31 -4.41 -4.87 -14.28
N ILE A 32 -3.33 -4.54 -15.00
CA ILE A 32 -2.31 -3.59 -14.55
C ILE A 32 -2.91 -2.19 -14.43
N ARG A 33 -3.63 -1.73 -15.46
CA ARG A 33 -4.29 -0.41 -15.43
C ARG A 33 -5.28 -0.33 -14.26
N ASP A 34 -6.06 -1.39 -14.05
CA ASP A 34 -7.01 -1.47 -12.95
C ASP A 34 -6.31 -1.44 -11.58
N ALA A 35 -5.17 -2.13 -11.42
CA ALA A 35 -4.38 -2.12 -10.20
C ALA A 35 -3.75 -0.74 -9.90
N VAL A 36 -3.28 -0.02 -10.93
CA VAL A 36 -2.79 1.37 -10.80
C VAL A 36 -3.91 2.30 -10.36
N MET A 37 -5.10 2.21 -10.97
CA MET A 37 -6.26 3.02 -10.58
C MET A 37 -6.71 2.71 -9.15
N ARG A 38 -6.78 1.42 -8.78
CA ARG A 38 -7.12 0.99 -7.41
C ARG A 38 -6.11 1.54 -6.40
N SER A 39 -4.82 1.47 -6.71
CA SER A 39 -3.74 1.99 -5.86
C SER A 39 -3.89 3.48 -5.59
N TRP A 40 -4.17 4.26 -6.63
CA TRP A 40 -4.42 5.70 -6.51
C TRP A 40 -5.61 6.00 -5.59
N VAL A 41 -6.77 5.41 -5.88
CA VAL A 41 -7.99 5.63 -5.11
C VAL A 41 -7.81 5.20 -3.65
N ALA A 42 -7.16 4.06 -3.42
CA ALA A 42 -6.91 3.54 -2.08
C ALA A 42 -5.95 4.43 -1.28
N ALA A 43 -4.91 5.01 -1.90
CA ALA A 43 -4.00 5.94 -1.24
C ALA A 43 -4.72 7.23 -0.80
N GLU A 44 -5.59 7.78 -1.64
CA GLU A 44 -6.42 8.94 -1.28
C GLU A 44 -7.44 8.60 -0.18
N ALA A 45 -8.07 7.43 -0.26
CA ALA A 45 -8.98 6.95 0.78
C ALA A 45 -8.26 6.77 2.14
N TYR A 46 -7.03 6.26 2.13
CA TYR A 46 -6.20 6.13 3.33
C TYR A 46 -5.85 7.50 3.94
N ALA A 47 -5.54 8.50 3.10
CA ALA A 47 -5.29 9.86 3.54
C ALA A 47 -6.52 10.49 4.20
N LEU A 48 -7.69 10.35 3.57
CA LEU A 48 -8.95 10.86 4.13
C LEU A 48 -9.36 10.14 5.42
N ALA A 49 -9.19 8.81 5.49
CA ALA A 49 -9.44 8.04 6.71
C ALA A 49 -8.51 8.47 7.85
N THR A 50 -7.26 8.78 7.53
CA THR A 50 -6.27 9.36 8.45
C THR A 50 -6.76 10.72 8.96
N TYR A 51 -7.13 11.65 8.08
CA TYR A 51 -7.64 12.96 8.51
C TYR A 51 -8.89 12.86 9.36
N ARG A 52 -9.84 11.99 8.98
CA ARG A 52 -11.04 11.72 9.79
C ARG A 52 -10.68 11.26 11.21
N THR A 53 -9.72 10.35 11.33
CA THR A 53 -9.25 9.86 12.63
C THR A 53 -8.59 10.99 13.43
N ALA A 54 -7.74 11.81 12.81
CA ALA A 54 -7.11 12.96 13.46
C ALA A 54 -8.15 13.98 13.97
N CYS A 55 -9.16 14.31 13.16
CA CYS A 55 -10.26 15.19 13.56
C CYS A 55 -11.05 14.63 14.76
N ARG A 56 -11.27 13.31 14.81
CA ARG A 56 -11.95 12.65 15.94
C ARG A 56 -11.12 12.77 17.23
N LEU A 57 -9.80 12.55 17.14
CA LEU A 57 -8.90 12.68 18.29
C LEU A 57 -8.82 14.12 18.80
N ALA A 58 -8.77 15.11 17.89
CA ALA A 58 -8.80 16.52 18.25
C ALA A 58 -10.07 16.93 19.02
N LYS A 59 -11.17 16.18 18.88
CA LYS A 59 -12.43 16.36 19.61
C LYS A 59 -12.52 15.53 20.89
N GLY A 60 -11.41 14.98 21.38
CA GLY A 60 -11.36 14.17 22.60
C GLY A 60 -11.73 12.69 22.41
N GLY A 61 -11.89 12.23 21.17
CA GLY A 61 -12.05 10.80 20.88
C GLY A 61 -10.77 10.01 21.18
N GLN A 62 -10.89 8.69 21.19
CA GLN A 62 -9.77 7.77 21.42
C GLN A 62 -9.55 6.84 20.21
N ILE A 63 -8.39 6.18 20.15
CA ILE A 63 -8.12 5.13 19.17
C ILE A 63 -8.52 3.79 19.80
N GLY A 64 -9.40 3.04 19.14
CA GLY A 64 -9.82 1.70 19.56
C GLY A 64 -9.37 0.59 18.61
N ALA A 65 -10.09 -0.53 18.65
CA ALA A 65 -9.83 -1.71 17.83
C ALA A 65 -9.92 -1.45 16.32
N GLU A 66 -10.58 -0.36 15.89
CA GLU A 66 -10.62 0.08 14.50
C GLU A 66 -9.25 0.46 13.93
N ALA A 67 -8.23 0.69 14.77
CA ALA A 67 -6.86 0.83 14.28
C ALA A 67 -6.37 -0.43 13.55
N SER A 68 -6.93 -1.61 13.85
CA SER A 68 -6.62 -2.87 13.18
C SER A 68 -7.04 -2.87 11.71
N THR A 69 -8.18 -2.24 11.37
CA THR A 69 -8.60 -2.14 9.96
C THR A 69 -7.62 -1.26 9.19
N ASN A 70 -7.17 -0.17 9.81
CA ASN A 70 -6.18 0.73 9.22
C ASN A 70 -4.85 0.02 8.97
N LYS A 71 -4.42 -0.87 9.88
CA LYS A 71 -3.18 -1.65 9.70
C LYS A 71 -3.25 -2.53 8.48
N ILE A 72 -4.27 -3.37 8.39
CA ILE A 72 -4.47 -4.28 7.26
C ILE A 72 -4.52 -3.50 5.95
N PHE A 73 -5.28 -2.41 5.93
CA PHE A 73 -5.44 -1.58 4.74
C PHE A 73 -4.11 -1.07 4.21
N TRP A 74 -3.28 -0.46 5.07
CA TRP A 74 -2.03 0.10 4.57
C TRP A 74 -1.01 -0.98 4.20
N SER A 75 -1.00 -2.14 4.88
CA SER A 75 -0.06 -3.22 4.55
C SER A 75 -0.38 -3.87 3.21
N GLU A 76 -1.67 -4.08 2.91
CA GLU A 76 -2.13 -4.61 1.63
C GLU A 76 -2.00 -3.59 0.49
N LEU A 77 -2.20 -2.30 0.77
CA LEU A 77 -1.97 -1.24 -0.21
C LEU A 77 -0.48 -1.15 -0.61
N ASP A 78 0.44 -1.27 0.35
CA ASP A 78 1.87 -1.27 0.08
C ASP A 78 2.25 -2.42 -0.86
N LEU A 79 1.75 -3.64 -0.58
CA LEU A 79 1.95 -4.79 -1.45
C LEU A 79 1.41 -4.55 -2.85
N LEU A 80 0.13 -4.15 -2.97
CA LEU A 80 -0.52 -3.93 -4.26
C LEU A 80 0.29 -2.96 -5.13
N MET A 81 0.72 -1.83 -4.58
CA MET A 81 1.46 -0.82 -5.33
C MET A 81 2.80 -1.35 -5.85
N HIS A 82 3.55 -2.04 -5.00
CA HIS A 82 4.87 -2.52 -5.38
C HIS A 82 4.78 -3.74 -6.30
N GLU A 83 3.89 -4.69 -6.05
CA GLU A 83 3.62 -5.81 -6.98
C GLU A 83 3.18 -5.31 -8.35
N THR A 84 2.33 -4.28 -8.41
CA THR A 84 1.94 -3.66 -9.69
C THR A 84 3.14 -3.04 -10.40
N ALA A 85 4.04 -2.37 -9.67
CA ALA A 85 5.26 -1.83 -10.25
C ALA A 85 6.19 -2.94 -10.78
N MET A 86 6.34 -4.04 -10.04
CA MET A 86 7.11 -5.19 -10.49
C MET A 86 6.53 -5.77 -11.79
N ALA A 87 5.20 -5.89 -11.88
CA ALA A 87 4.52 -6.38 -13.07
C ALA A 87 4.73 -5.45 -14.30
N ILE A 88 4.66 -4.13 -14.11
CA ILE A 88 4.92 -3.15 -15.18
C ILE A 88 6.36 -3.26 -15.70
N LEU A 89 7.33 -3.47 -14.81
CA LEU A 89 8.76 -3.49 -15.13
C LEU A 89 9.24 -4.85 -15.70
N GLY A 90 8.52 -5.93 -15.44
CA GLY A 90 8.90 -7.28 -15.84
C GLY A 90 10.30 -7.64 -15.36
N ALA A 91 11.15 -8.17 -16.24
CA ALA A 91 12.52 -8.57 -15.90
C ALA A 91 13.39 -7.43 -15.35
N ARG A 92 13.10 -6.16 -15.69
CA ARG A 92 13.86 -5.01 -15.17
C ARG A 92 13.57 -4.74 -13.69
N ALA A 93 12.51 -5.30 -13.14
CA ALA A 93 12.12 -5.12 -11.74
C ALA A 93 13.13 -5.73 -10.76
N GLU A 94 13.95 -6.68 -11.21
CA GLU A 94 14.98 -7.35 -10.39
C GLU A 94 16.29 -6.54 -10.26
N LEU A 95 16.39 -5.40 -10.95
CA LEU A 95 17.58 -4.56 -10.90
C LEU A 95 17.64 -3.81 -9.57
N MET A 96 18.73 -4.01 -8.82
CA MET A 96 19.05 -3.20 -7.65
C MET A 96 19.38 -1.76 -8.05
N ALA A 97 19.11 -0.79 -7.18
CA ALA A 97 19.33 0.63 -7.46
C ALA A 97 20.76 1.00 -7.92
N HIS A 98 21.77 0.22 -7.52
CA HIS A 98 23.18 0.43 -7.90
C HIS A 98 23.61 -0.34 -9.15
N ALA A 99 22.73 -1.16 -9.75
CA ALA A 99 23.06 -1.90 -10.96
C ALA A 99 23.22 -0.93 -12.14
N PRO A 100 24.20 -1.14 -13.05
CA PRO A 100 24.51 -0.21 -14.14
C PRO A 100 23.30 0.18 -15.00
N ASP A 101 22.38 -0.76 -15.24
CA ASP A 101 21.21 -0.59 -16.10
C ASP A 101 19.91 -0.25 -15.34
N ALA A 102 19.97 -0.06 -14.02
CA ALA A 102 18.78 0.19 -13.20
C ALA A 102 18.09 1.51 -13.55
N GLY A 103 18.86 2.54 -13.92
CA GLY A 103 18.32 3.89 -14.15
C GLY A 103 17.49 4.35 -12.94
N ASP A 104 16.25 4.74 -13.20
CA ASP A 104 15.31 5.20 -12.16
C ASP A 104 14.41 4.10 -11.59
N VAL A 105 14.50 2.85 -12.06
CA VAL A 105 13.56 1.78 -11.67
C VAL A 105 14.01 0.97 -10.45
N GLY A 106 15.29 1.03 -10.09
CA GLY A 106 15.85 0.13 -9.07
C GLY A 106 15.35 0.35 -7.63
N HIS A 107 14.65 1.45 -7.36
CA HIS A 107 14.03 1.69 -6.04
C HIS A 107 12.76 0.86 -5.80
N TRP A 108 12.13 0.33 -6.87
CA TRP A 108 10.92 -0.48 -6.75
C TRP A 108 11.18 -1.84 -6.11
N LEU A 109 12.35 -2.43 -6.36
CA LEU A 109 12.74 -3.70 -5.75
C LEU A 109 12.87 -3.59 -4.23
N ASP A 110 13.57 -2.55 -3.74
CA ASP A 110 13.72 -2.30 -2.31
C ASP A 110 12.34 -2.09 -1.63
N GLY A 111 11.47 -1.32 -2.29
CA GLY A 111 10.10 -1.10 -1.83
C GLY A 111 9.27 -2.39 -1.79
N PHE A 112 9.38 -3.23 -2.84
CA PHE A 112 8.71 -4.52 -2.93
C PHE A 112 9.16 -5.48 -1.82
N LEU A 113 10.48 -5.64 -1.64
CA LEU A 113 11.04 -6.48 -0.58
C LEU A 113 10.60 -6.00 0.81
N PHE A 114 10.56 -4.68 1.01
CA PHE A 114 10.07 -4.10 2.26
C PHE A 114 8.57 -4.37 2.48
N ALA A 115 7.75 -4.22 1.44
CA ALA A 115 6.30 -4.38 1.52
C ALA A 115 5.88 -5.79 1.98
N GLN A 116 6.67 -6.82 1.67
CA GLN A 116 6.46 -8.20 2.13
C GLN A 116 6.39 -8.34 3.65
N ALA A 117 7.13 -7.50 4.37
CA ALA A 117 7.12 -7.54 5.83
C ALA A 117 5.86 -6.88 6.42
N GLY A 118 5.19 -6.01 5.67
CA GLY A 118 4.03 -5.21 6.11
C GLY A 118 2.89 -6.02 6.72
N PRO A 119 2.42 -7.10 6.06
CA PRO A 119 1.39 -7.98 6.62
C PRO A 119 1.81 -8.71 7.89
N ILE A 120 3.10 -8.83 8.18
CA ILE A 120 3.64 -9.65 9.29
C ILE A 120 3.99 -8.80 10.52
N TYR A 121 4.82 -7.75 10.34
CA TYR A 121 5.32 -6.99 11.47
C TYR A 121 4.22 -6.14 12.13
N ALA A 122 4.43 -5.79 13.40
CA ALA A 122 3.49 -5.01 14.22
C ALA A 122 2.09 -5.64 14.31
N GLY A 123 2.05 -6.97 14.43
CA GLY A 123 0.83 -7.79 14.46
C GLY A 123 0.47 -8.26 13.06
N THR A 124 0.39 -9.58 12.85
CA THR A 124 0.09 -10.11 11.52
C THR A 124 -1.33 -9.71 11.09
N ASN A 125 -1.59 -9.62 9.78
CA ASN A 125 -2.92 -9.26 9.29
C ASN A 125 -4.00 -10.25 9.79
N GLU A 126 -3.65 -11.52 10.03
CA GLU A 126 -4.53 -12.54 10.62
C GLU A 126 -4.90 -12.19 12.06
N ILE A 127 -3.91 -11.81 12.89
CA ILE A 127 -4.18 -11.35 14.26
C ILE A 127 -5.02 -10.07 14.25
N GLN A 128 -4.74 -9.14 13.33
CA GLN A 128 -5.57 -7.94 13.19
C GLN A 128 -7.02 -8.27 12.78
N ARG A 129 -7.24 -9.28 11.92
CA ARG A 129 -8.58 -9.77 11.56
C ARG A 129 -9.31 -10.38 12.76
N ASN A 130 -8.61 -11.12 13.62
CA ASN A 130 -9.20 -11.62 14.88
C ASN A 130 -9.63 -10.47 15.79
N ILE A 131 -8.80 -9.42 15.92
CA ILE A 131 -9.16 -8.24 16.72
C ILE A 131 -10.43 -7.56 16.16
N ILE A 132 -10.56 -7.46 14.84
CA ILE A 132 -11.76 -6.91 14.20
C ILE A 132 -12.98 -7.80 14.49
N ALA A 133 -12.87 -9.11 14.27
CA ALA A 133 -13.93 -10.07 14.52
C ALA A 133 -14.42 -10.02 15.98
N GLU A 134 -13.51 -10.11 16.94
CA GLU A 134 -13.84 -10.18 18.37
C GLU A 134 -14.28 -8.82 18.93
N ARG A 135 -13.52 -7.75 18.66
CA ARG A 135 -13.67 -6.46 19.37
C ARG A 135 -14.48 -5.42 18.62
N MET A 136 -14.66 -5.56 17.31
CA MET A 136 -15.54 -4.66 16.54
C MET A 136 -16.86 -5.34 16.18
N LEU A 137 -16.82 -6.62 15.81
CA LEU A 137 -18.01 -7.35 15.35
C LEU A 137 -18.65 -8.22 16.44
N GLY A 138 -18.00 -8.38 17.60
CA GLY A 138 -18.55 -9.14 18.73
C GLY A 138 -18.65 -10.65 18.49
N LEU A 139 -17.85 -11.19 17.57
CA LEU A 139 -17.85 -12.62 17.26
C LEU A 139 -17.16 -13.42 18.39
N PRO A 140 -17.64 -14.65 18.67
CA PRO A 140 -17.01 -15.54 19.64
C PRO A 140 -15.65 -16.05 19.13
N ARG A 141 -14.82 -16.52 20.08
CA ARG A 141 -13.51 -17.13 19.82
C ARG A 141 -13.61 -18.61 19.50
#